data_AF-M5CHB0-F1
#
_entry.id   AF-M5CHB0-F1
#
_cell.length_a   1.000
_cell.length_b   1.000
_cell.length_c   1.000
_cell.angle_alpha   90.00
_cell.angle_beta   90.00
_cell.angle_gamma   90.00
#
_symmetry.space_group_name_H-M   'P 1'
#
loop_
_entity.id
_entity.type
_entity.pdbx_description
1 polymer ?
#
loop_
_entity_poly.entity_id
_entity_poly.type
_entity_poly.pdbx_seq_one_letter_code
_entity_poly.pdbx_strand_id
1 'polypeptide(L)'
;MASSPSAEYAMLAHHLLAAKYFMLASFVFMVYDHLITLGEEVERVWKQEWTGATWLFLLNRYLTELQFIVNIVSFHDPYWTGKMRGLYALSWSFDLDIYRYCRK
;
A
#
# COMPACT_ATOMS: atom_id res chain seq x y z
N MET A 1 10.68 -24.18 33.13
CA MET A 1 9.24 -24.20 32.81
C MET A 1 9.11 -24.21 31.31
N ALA A 2 8.92 -25.38 30.69
CA ALA A 2 8.52 -25.43 29.29
C ALA A 2 7.04 -25.04 29.23
N SER A 3 6.72 -23.90 28.61
CA SER A 3 5.35 -23.53 28.30
C SER A 3 4.73 -24.64 27.45
N SER A 4 3.52 -25.09 27.77
CA SER A 4 2.82 -26.08 26.96
C SER A 4 2.61 -25.53 25.55
N PRO A 5 2.74 -26.34 24.48
CA PRO A 5 2.67 -25.87 23.09
C PRO A 5 1.36 -25.13 22.78
N SER A 6 0.26 -25.47 23.46
CA SER A 6 -1.02 -24.76 23.38
C SER A 6 -0.96 -23.28 23.79
N ALA A 7 -0.16 -22.92 24.79
CA ALA A 7 -0.02 -21.55 25.27
C ALA A 7 0.76 -20.68 24.27
N GLU A 8 1.74 -21.26 23.59
CA GLU A 8 2.52 -20.60 22.55
C GLU A 8 1.64 -20.26 21.33
N TYR A 9 0.79 -21.19 20.89
CA TYR A 9 -0.15 -20.95 19.79
C TYR A 9 -1.20 -19.86 20.12
N ALA A 10 -1.70 -19.82 21.36
CA ALA A 10 -2.65 -18.79 21.79
C ALA A 10 -2.02 -17.39 21.74
N MET A 11 -0.78 -17.25 22.21
CA MET A 11 -0.03 -16.00 22.15
C MET A 11 0.25 -15.57 20.69
N LEU A 12 0.67 -16.51 19.83
CA LEU A 12 0.87 -16.25 18.41
C LEU A 12 -0.42 -15.73 17.73
N ALA A 13 -1.56 -16.35 18.04
CA ALA A 13 -2.86 -15.95 17.50
C ALA A 13 -3.22 -14.51 17.90
N HIS A 14 -2.95 -14.10 19.14
CA HIS A 14 -3.17 -12.73 19.59
C HIS A 14 -2.30 -11.72 18.84
N HIS A 15 -1.01 -12.02 18.63
CA HIS A 15 -0.11 -11.15 17.88
C HIS A 15 -0.52 -11.01 16.41
N LEU A 16 -0.88 -12.12 15.76
CA LEU A 16 -1.38 -12.11 14.37
C LEU A 16 -2.64 -11.27 14.21
N LEU A 17 -3.58 -11.39 15.16
CA LEU A 17 -4.82 -10.64 15.15
C LEU A 17 -4.58 -9.14 15.38
N ALA A 18 -3.71 -8.78 16.32
CA ALA A 18 -3.29 -7.39 16.54
C ALA A 18 -2.64 -6.78 15.28
N ALA A 19 -1.77 -7.53 14.60
CA ALA A 19 -1.14 -7.07 13.35
C ALA A 19 -2.17 -6.82 12.24
N LYS A 20 -3.18 -7.69 12.09
CA LYS A 20 -4.26 -7.51 11.10
C LYS A 20 -5.04 -6.22 11.31
N TYR A 21 -5.42 -5.93 12.56
CA TYR A 21 -6.12 -4.68 12.88
C TYR A 21 -5.24 -3.45 12.73
N PHE A 22 -3.97 -3.54 13.11
CA PHE A 22 -3.03 -2.43 12.97
C PHE A 22 -2.82 -2.01 11.52
N MET A 23 -2.66 -2.97 10.61
CA MET A 23 -2.54 -2.67 9.18
C MET A 23 -3.81 -2.02 8.59
N LEU A 24 -4.99 -2.51 8.98
CA LEU A 24 -6.25 -1.89 8.56
C LEU A 24 -6.37 -0.46 9.07
N ALA A 25 -6.01 -0.21 10.34
CA ALA A 25 -6.01 1.13 10.91
C ALA A 25 -5.02 2.05 10.17
N SER A 26 -3.81 1.57 9.88
CA SER A 26 -2.81 2.31 9.10
C SER A 26 -3.31 2.64 7.70
N PHE A 27 -4.04 1.73 7.05
CA PHE A 27 -4.61 1.95 5.73
C PHE A 27 -5.72 3.01 5.76
N VAL A 28 -6.64 2.93 6.71
CA VAL A 28 -7.69 3.93 6.87
C VAL A 28 -7.09 5.32 7.12
N PHE A 29 -6.05 5.41 7.96
CA PHE A 29 -5.35 6.67 8.21
C PHE A 29 -4.68 7.21 6.94
N MET A 30 -4.02 6.34 6.17
CA MET A 30 -3.41 6.71 4.89
C MET A 30 -4.47 7.26 3.92
N VAL A 31 -5.59 6.55 3.73
CA VAL A 31 -6.68 7.00 2.84
C VAL A 31 -7.28 8.32 3.33
N TYR A 32 -7.44 8.49 4.64
CA TYR A 32 -7.97 9.73 5.21
C TYR A 32 -7.08 10.95 4.89
N ASP A 33 -5.76 10.81 5.06
CA ASP A 33 -4.80 11.86 4.72
C ASP A 33 -4.81 12.20 3.21
N HIS A 34 -5.05 11.18 2.37
CA HIS A 34 -5.21 11.36 0.94
C HIS A 34 -6.49 12.13 0.59
N LEU A 35 -7.63 11.77 1.16
CA LEU A 35 -8.91 12.44 0.89
C LEU A 35 -8.88 13.93 1.23
N ILE A 36 -8.19 14.32 2.31
CA ILE A 36 -8.04 15.72 2.70
C ILE A 36 -7.21 16.51 1.67
N THR A 37 -6.11 15.93 1.19
CA THR A 37 -5.19 16.60 0.25
C THR A 37 -5.70 16.59 -1.19
N LEU A 38 -6.57 15.63 -1.54
CA LEU A 38 -7.19 15.53 -2.86
C LEU A 38 -8.07 16.73 -3.20
N GLY A 39 -8.72 17.36 -2.22
CA GLY A 39 -9.55 18.55 -2.46
C GLY A 39 -8.76 19.71 -3.05
N GLU A 40 -7.57 19.99 -2.52
CA GLU A 40 -6.69 21.04 -3.05
C GLU A 40 -6.00 20.62 -4.36
N GLU A 41 -5.69 19.34 -4.52
CA GLU A 41 -5.11 18.83 -5.77
C GLU A 41 -6.08 18.90 -6.94
N VAL A 42 -7.34 18.51 -6.75
CA VAL A 42 -8.33 18.59 -7.84
C VAL A 42 -8.47 20.03 -8.32
N GLU A 43 -8.50 20.99 -7.40
CA GLU A 43 -8.68 22.38 -7.76
C GLU A 43 -7.45 23.02 -8.44
N ARG A 44 -6.23 22.61 -8.06
CA ARG A 44 -4.99 23.18 -8.63
C ARG A 44 -4.45 22.41 -9.83
N VAL A 45 -4.58 21.10 -9.82
CA VAL A 45 -4.00 20.20 -10.82
C VAL A 45 -4.99 19.94 -11.97
N TRP A 46 -6.28 19.76 -11.68
CA TRP A 46 -7.26 19.42 -12.73
C TRP A 46 -7.80 20.66 -13.47
N LYS A 47 -7.64 21.86 -12.90
CA LYS A 47 -7.91 23.14 -13.59
C LYS A 47 -6.73 23.64 -14.44
N GLN A 48 -5.52 23.08 -14.25
CA GLN A 48 -4.36 23.42 -15.07
C GLN A 48 -4.16 22.45 -16.24
N GLU A 49 -3.32 22.83 -17.19
CA GLU A 49 -3.02 22.03 -18.38
C GLU A 49 -2.39 20.69 -17.97
N TRP A 50 -2.98 19.60 -18.46
CA TRP A 50 -2.56 18.24 -18.18
C TRP A 50 -1.22 17.95 -18.85
N THR A 51 -0.13 18.34 -18.20
CA THR A 51 1.22 17.99 -18.62
C THR A 51 1.56 16.56 -18.21
N GLY A 52 2.52 15.93 -18.89
CA GLY A 52 2.96 14.57 -18.58
C GLY A 52 3.45 14.40 -17.13
N ALA A 53 3.94 15.47 -16.50
CA ALA A 53 4.34 15.49 -15.10
C ALA A 53 3.15 15.25 -14.14
N THR A 54 1.98 15.80 -14.45
CA THR A 54 0.74 15.60 -13.69
C THR A 54 0.30 14.14 -13.71
N TRP A 55 0.34 13.51 -14.88
CA TRP A 55 0.04 12.08 -15.03
C TRP A 55 1.05 11.19 -14.32
N LEU A 56 2.34 11.54 -14.37
CA LEU A 56 3.39 10.81 -13.66
C LEU A 56 3.17 10.85 -12.15
N PHE A 57 2.80 12.02 -11.63
CA PHE A 57 2.50 12.24 -10.22
C PHE A 57 1.25 11.47 -9.76
N LEU A 58 0.17 11.53 -10.54
CA LEU A 58 -1.05 10.76 -10.31
C LEU A 58 -0.77 9.25 -10.34
N LEU A 59 -0.07 8.74 -11.35
CA LEU A 59 0.24 7.32 -11.43
C LEU A 59 1.09 6.87 -10.23
N ASN A 60 2.10 7.63 -9.85
CA ASN A 60 2.95 7.31 -8.70
C ASN A 60 2.15 7.25 -7.39
N ARG A 61 1.25 8.23 -7.18
CA ARG A 61 0.43 8.33 -5.97
C ARG A 61 -0.57 7.19 -5.86
N TYR A 62 -1.36 6.94 -6.91
CA TYR A 62 -2.45 5.95 -6.88
C TYR A 62 -1.96 4.50 -7.02
N LEU A 63 -0.84 4.26 -7.72
CA LEU A 63 -0.22 2.91 -7.75
C LEU A 63 0.26 2.48 -6.37
N THR A 64 0.81 3.40 -5.59
CA THR A 64 1.28 3.12 -4.23
C THR A 64 0.13 2.77 -3.29
N GLU A 65 -1.00 3.48 -3.40
CA GLU A 65 -2.23 3.16 -2.66
C GLU A 65 -2.79 1.78 -3.05
N LEU A 66 -2.84 1.48 -4.35
CA LEU A 66 -3.28 0.17 -4.84
C LEU A 66 -2.39 -0.96 -4.31
N GLN A 67 -1.07 -0.74 -4.23
CA GLN A 67 -0.14 -1.71 -3.66
C GLN A 67 -0.44 -1.98 -2.17
N PHE A 68 -0.82 -0.95 -1.41
CA PHE A 68 -1.22 -1.12 -0.02
C PHE A 68 -2.48 -1.99 0.12
N ILE A 69 -3.48 -1.80 -0.75
CA ILE A 69 -4.70 -2.62 -0.77
C ILE A 69 -4.36 -4.08 -1.03
N VAL A 70 -3.50 -4.34 -2.01
CA VAL A 70 -3.02 -5.69 -2.36
C VAL A 70 -2.31 -6.35 -1.16
N ASN A 71 -1.51 -5.61 -0.40
CA ASN A 71 -0.85 -6.14 0.81
C ASN A 71 -1.85 -6.55 1.89
N ILE A 72 -2.91 -5.76 2.12
CA ILE A 72 -3.95 -6.06 3.11
C ILE A 72 -4.72 -7.33 2.73
N VAL A 73 -5.06 -7.45 1.44
CA VAL A 73 -5.76 -8.63 0.90
C VAL A 73 -4.87 -9.87 1.03
N SER A 74 -3.57 -9.77 0.71
CA SER A 74 -2.60 -10.86 0.88
C SER A 74 -2.55 -11.39 2.31
N PHE A 75 -2.71 -10.49 3.28
CA PHE A 75 -2.55 -10.82 4.69
C PHE A 75 -3.85 -11.34 5.33
N HIS A 76 -5.00 -11.05 4.72
CA HIS A 76 -6.31 -11.56 5.16
C HIS A 76 -6.68 -12.87 4.49
N ASP A 77 -6.24 -13.11 3.25
CA ASP A 77 -6.56 -14.33 2.49
C ASP A 77 -5.42 -15.38 2.56
N PRO A 78 -5.67 -16.57 3.13
CA PRO A 78 -4.67 -17.62 3.26
C PRO A 78 -4.40 -18.42 1.97
N TYR A 79 -5.21 -18.26 0.92
CA TYR A 79 -5.06 -18.93 -0.38
C TYR A 79 -4.39 -18.06 -1.44
N TRP A 80 -4.05 -16.81 -1.11
CA TRP A 80 -3.48 -15.83 -2.03
C TRP A 80 -1.99 -16.08 -2.31
N THR A 81 -1.70 -17.11 -3.11
CA THR A 81 -0.31 -17.52 -3.40
C THR A 81 -0.04 -17.59 -4.90
N GLY A 82 0.84 -16.70 -5.37
CA GLY A 82 1.59 -16.91 -6.61
C GLY A 82 1.45 -15.82 -7.68
N LYS A 83 0.25 -15.30 -7.93
CA LYS A 83 -0.01 -14.49 -9.15
C LYS A 83 0.43 -13.01 -9.07
N MET A 84 0.61 -12.46 -7.87
CA MET A 84 0.93 -11.03 -7.70
C MET A 84 2.44 -10.75 -7.55
N ARG A 85 3.32 -11.76 -7.35
CA ARG A 85 4.78 -11.53 -7.15
C ARG A 85 5.39 -10.67 -8.26
N GLY A 86 4.90 -10.85 -9.49
CA GLY A 86 5.26 -10.03 -10.65
C GLY A 86 4.70 -8.61 -10.59
N LEU A 87 3.51 -8.39 -10.05
CA LEU A 87 2.91 -7.06 -9.91
C LEU A 87 3.69 -6.17 -8.94
N TYR A 88 4.12 -6.70 -7.79
CA TYR A 88 4.95 -5.92 -6.86
C TYR A 88 6.34 -5.63 -7.46
N ALA A 89 6.92 -6.59 -8.20
CA ALA A 89 8.20 -6.38 -8.88
C ALA A 89 8.09 -5.31 -9.98
N LEU A 90 7.01 -5.33 -10.76
CA LEU A 90 6.73 -4.32 -11.78
C LEU A 90 6.51 -2.93 -11.17
N SER A 91 5.83 -2.84 -10.03
CA SER A 91 5.64 -1.60 -9.27
C SER A 91 6.99 -1.02 -8.80
N TRP A 92 7.83 -1.83 -8.14
CA TRP A 92 9.18 -1.42 -7.73
C TRP A 92 10.07 -1.01 -8.89
N SER A 93 10.00 -1.72 -10.03
CA SER A 93 10.73 -1.33 -11.24
C SER A 93 10.23 -0.01 -11.80
N PHE A 94 8.91 0.22 -11.81
CA PHE A 94 8.32 1.46 -12.30
C PHE A 94 8.69 2.66 -11.42
N ASP A 95 8.65 2.51 -10.09
CA ASP A 95 9.11 3.55 -9.16
C ASP A 95 10.59 3.86 -9.32
N LEU A 96 11.44 2.83 -9.47
CA LEU A 96 12.87 3.01 -9.71
C LEU A 96 13.17 3.69 -11.05
N ASP A 97 12.42 3.36 -12.09
CA ASP A 97 12.56 3.97 -13.41
C ASP A 97 12.09 5.43 -13.43
N ILE A 98 11.02 5.76 -12.71
CA ILE A 98 10.61 7.16 -12.48
C ILE A 98 11.68 7.91 -11.68
N TYR A 99 12.20 7.32 -10.60
CA TYR A 99 13.25 7.95 -9.80
C TYR A 99 14.54 8.16 -10.60
N ARG A 100 14.86 7.23 -11.51
CA ARG A 100 15.99 7.36 -12.45
C ARG A 100 15.73 8.41 -13.53
N TYR A 101 14.49 8.56 -13.99
CA TYR A 101 14.10 9.58 -14.95
C TYR A 101 14.20 10.98 -14.33
N CYS A 102 13.68 11.20 -13.11
CA CYS A 102 13.73 12.49 -12.42
C CYS A 102 15.12 12.88 -11.89
N ARG A 103 16.08 11.94 -11.84
CA ARG A 103 17.47 12.21 -11.43
C ARG A 103 18.35 12.72 -12.59
N LYS A 104 17.90 12.60 -13.83
CA LYS A 104 18.61 13.15 -15.00
C LYS A 104 18.16 14.58 -15.28
#